data_AF-A0A7C5MTH5-F1
#
_entry.id   AF-A0A7C5MTH5-F1
#
_cell.length_a   1.000
_cell.length_b   1.000
_cell.length_c   1.000
_cell.angle_alpha   90.00
_cell.angle_beta   90.00
_cell.angle_gamma   90.00
#
_symmetry.space_group_name_H-M   'P 1'
#
loop_
_entity.id
_entity.type
_entity.pdbx_description
1 polymer ?
#
loop_
_entity_poly.entity_id
_entity_poly.type
_entity_poly.pdbx_seq_one_letter_code
_entity_poly.pdbx_strand_id
1 'polypeptide(L)'
;MPFFRSSAARRCRRAGISSEKISKSSSGMIKPGQVGNAACLASNRQLVYQHAGFSGSRGIKAVNEETKSVLRPTTGEIVEQVRAMILTARHATLGVIEKDTGHPAVSRVAMAALEDGTPVLLTSALAAHTSALGADARCSLLIGEVGKGDPMAHARMSVFCHAQRMPQEERAAMRALFLAHHPKAINYIDLPDFGYWKLQVDRVSFNAGFGKAYAISGAELIPG
;
A
#
# COMPACT_ATOMS: atom_id res chain seq x y z
N MET A 1 27.42 -30.25 9.61
CA MET A 1 26.91 -28.99 10.19
C MET A 1 28.02 -27.94 10.24
N PRO A 2 28.02 -26.93 9.37
CA PRO A 2 28.83 -25.73 9.54
C PRO A 2 28.02 -24.66 10.28
N PHE A 3 28.54 -24.16 11.40
CA PHE A 3 27.95 -23.01 12.10
C PHE A 3 28.39 -21.71 11.44
N PHE A 4 27.38 -20.97 10.96
CA PHE A 4 27.45 -19.63 10.40
C PHE A 4 28.13 -18.65 11.37
N ARG A 5 29.20 -17.97 10.92
CA ARG A 5 29.71 -16.76 11.57
C ARG A 5 28.83 -15.57 11.13
N SER A 6 28.13 -14.99 12.09
CA SER A 6 27.31 -13.77 11.94
C SER A 6 28.09 -12.61 11.34
N SER A 7 27.45 -11.89 10.40
CA SER A 7 27.99 -10.77 9.62
C SER A 7 28.14 -9.46 10.42
N ALA A 8 27.88 -9.47 11.72
CA ALA A 8 28.03 -8.29 12.59
C ALA A 8 29.49 -7.90 12.87
N ALA A 9 30.44 -8.82 12.76
CA ALA A 9 31.86 -8.55 13.07
C ALA A 9 32.67 -7.87 11.94
N ARG A 10 32.03 -7.51 10.81
CA ARG A 10 32.68 -6.82 9.69
C ARG A 10 32.37 -5.32 9.59
N ARG A 11 31.59 -4.75 10.53
CA ARG A 11 31.13 -3.36 10.46
C ARG A 11 31.58 -2.46 11.63
N CYS A 12 32.66 -2.82 12.32
CA CYS A 12 33.29 -1.97 13.37
C CYS A 12 34.78 -1.66 13.12
N ARG A 13 35.26 -1.77 11.87
CA ARG A 13 36.64 -1.38 11.47
C ARG A 13 36.73 -0.05 10.69
N ARG A 14 35.67 0.76 10.71
CA ARG A 14 35.58 2.08 10.02
C ARG A 14 35.49 3.28 10.96
N ALA A 15 35.85 3.11 12.24
CA ALA A 15 35.75 4.17 13.25
C ALA A 15 37.05 4.40 14.06
N GLY A 16 38.22 4.00 13.56
CA GLY A 16 39.52 4.55 14.02
C GLY A 16 39.83 4.50 15.52
N ILE A 17 39.32 3.53 16.28
CA ILE A 17 39.59 3.42 17.72
C ILE A 17 40.58 2.26 17.95
N SER A 18 41.75 2.63 18.47
CA SER A 18 42.86 1.75 18.85
C SER A 18 42.49 0.84 20.02
N SER A 19 42.99 -0.39 19.95
CA SER A 19 42.88 -1.43 20.98
C SER A 19 43.80 -1.13 22.16
N GLU A 20 43.27 -0.60 23.26
CA GLU A 20 43.97 -0.64 24.55
C GLU A 20 42.98 -0.56 25.72
N LYS A 21 43.28 -1.36 26.76
CA LYS A 21 42.53 -1.57 28.03
C LYS A 21 41.46 -2.66 28.00
N ILE A 22 41.92 -3.91 27.90
CA ILE A 22 41.28 -5.05 28.58
C ILE A 22 42.15 -5.39 29.79
N SER A 23 41.74 -4.98 31.00
CA SER A 23 42.28 -5.52 32.24
C SER A 23 41.16 -5.89 33.22
N LYS A 24 40.95 -7.21 33.33
CA LYS A 24 40.62 -8.01 34.54
C LYS A 24 39.82 -7.37 35.68
N SER A 25 38.61 -7.89 35.90
CA SER A 25 38.09 -8.33 37.23
C SER A 25 36.84 -9.20 36.99
N SER A 26 36.99 -10.54 37.01
CA SER A 26 36.68 -11.43 38.14
C SER A 26 35.18 -11.73 38.37
N SER A 27 34.87 -13.02 38.19
CA SER A 27 33.82 -13.83 38.84
C SER A 27 32.34 -13.54 38.60
N GLY A 28 31.66 -14.52 37.98
CA GLY A 28 30.20 -14.66 38.02
C GLY A 28 29.66 -15.61 36.96
N MET A 29 29.73 -16.93 37.21
CA MET A 29 29.02 -17.94 36.41
C MET A 29 27.52 -17.86 36.71
N ILE A 30 26.68 -17.72 35.67
CA ILE A 30 25.25 -18.05 35.75
C ILE A 30 24.86 -18.88 34.51
N LYS A 31 24.44 -20.12 34.75
CA LYS A 31 23.43 -20.89 33.97
C LYS A 31 22.25 -21.14 34.94
N PRO A 32 21.06 -21.66 34.56
CA PRO A 32 20.43 -21.98 33.27
C PRO A 32 19.00 -21.38 33.14
N GLY A 33 18.20 -21.80 32.15
CA GLY A 33 16.90 -21.22 31.78
C GLY A 33 15.65 -21.52 32.62
N GLN A 34 14.50 -21.21 32.01
CA GLN A 34 13.09 -21.16 32.46
C GLN A 34 12.57 -19.74 32.71
N VAL A 35 11.75 -19.21 31.79
CA VAL A 35 10.39 -18.62 31.95
C VAL A 35 9.88 -18.47 30.49
N GLY A 36 8.74 -18.97 30.00
CA GLY A 36 7.39 -19.02 30.56
C GLY A 36 6.55 -17.94 29.88
N ASN A 37 5.53 -18.35 29.10
CA ASN A 37 4.59 -17.53 28.34
C ASN A 37 3.98 -16.34 29.12
N ALA A 38 3.86 -15.17 28.49
CA ALA A 38 2.76 -14.24 28.71
C ALA A 38 2.68 -13.17 27.59
N ALA A 39 1.51 -13.13 26.94
CA ALA A 39 0.84 -12.03 26.26
C ALA A 39 1.63 -10.74 25.92
N CYS A 40 1.66 -10.40 24.62
CA CYS A 40 1.74 -9.01 24.17
C CYS A 40 0.71 -8.78 23.05
N LEU A 41 -0.57 -8.85 23.43
CA LEU A 41 -1.65 -8.13 22.76
C LEU A 41 -1.84 -6.83 23.54
N ALA A 42 -1.18 -5.76 23.12
CA ALA A 42 -1.52 -4.41 23.54
C ALA A 42 -0.99 -3.39 22.51
N SER A 43 -1.92 -2.84 21.73
CA SER A 43 -1.99 -1.42 21.36
C SER A 43 -0.66 -0.73 21.00
N ASN A 44 -0.25 -0.83 19.73
CA ASN A 44 0.80 0.03 19.18
C ASN A 44 0.18 1.38 18.70
N ARG A 45 -0.27 2.19 19.66
CA ARG A 45 -0.42 3.64 19.51
C ARG A 45 0.77 4.27 20.23
N GLN A 46 1.42 5.23 19.57
CA GLN A 46 2.58 5.98 20.02
C GLN A 46 3.91 5.22 20.10
N LEU A 47 4.79 5.47 19.14
CA LEU A 47 6.24 5.47 19.38
C LEU A 47 6.94 6.31 18.29
N VAL A 48 6.82 7.64 18.40
CA VAL A 48 7.79 8.56 17.78
C VAL A 48 8.02 9.76 18.73
N TYR A 49 9.29 10.11 18.92
CA TYR A 49 9.86 11.28 19.60
C TYR A 49 9.97 11.24 21.15
N GLN A 50 11.08 10.67 21.63
CA GLN A 50 11.74 11.13 22.85
C GLN A 50 13.15 11.61 22.50
N HIS A 51 13.34 12.93 22.47
CA HIS A 51 14.55 13.65 22.92
C HIS A 51 14.41 15.14 22.56
N ALA A 52 13.66 15.88 23.37
CA ALA A 52 13.88 17.30 23.64
C ALA A 52 13.02 17.68 24.86
N GLY A 53 13.65 18.17 25.92
CA GLY A 53 12.99 18.51 27.18
C GLY A 53 11.98 19.65 27.01
N PHE A 54 10.75 19.41 27.46
CA PHE A 54 9.78 20.46 27.72
C PHE A 54 9.00 20.10 28.99
N SER A 55 9.51 20.58 30.13
CA SER A 55 8.81 20.56 31.42
C SER A 55 7.75 21.64 31.40
N GLY A 56 6.48 21.27 31.21
CA GLY A 56 5.35 22.18 31.28
C GLY A 56 4.02 21.47 31.12
N SER A 57 3.50 20.95 32.23
CA SER A 57 2.14 20.40 32.31
C SER A 57 1.10 21.52 32.17
N ARG A 58 0.73 21.86 30.93
CA ARG A 58 -0.53 22.54 30.64
C ARG A 58 -1.43 21.55 29.93
N GLY A 59 -2.55 21.21 30.59
CA GLY A 59 -3.54 20.28 30.08
C GLY A 59 -3.94 20.63 28.66
N ILE A 60 -3.86 19.64 27.78
CA ILE A 60 -4.43 19.73 26.44
C ILE A 60 -5.94 19.79 26.65
N LYS A 61 -6.50 21.01 26.61
CA LYS A 61 -7.96 21.18 26.45
C LYS A 61 -8.34 20.48 25.15
N ALA A 62 -9.30 19.56 25.22
CA ALA A 62 -9.90 18.97 24.04
C ALA A 62 -10.42 20.11 23.15
N VAL A 63 -9.76 20.33 22.02
CA VAL A 63 -10.25 21.24 20.99
C VAL A 63 -11.41 20.51 20.34
N ASN A 64 -12.62 20.87 20.74
CA ASN A 64 -13.83 20.47 20.03
C ASN A 64 -13.93 21.40 18.80
N GLU A 65 -13.12 21.13 17.79
CA GLU A 65 -13.21 21.81 16.50
C GLU A 65 -14.31 21.12 15.68
N GLU A 66 -15.45 21.78 15.56
CA GLU A 66 -16.34 21.60 14.42
C GLU A 66 -15.52 21.91 13.16
N THR A 67 -14.89 20.87 12.61
CA THR A 67 -13.92 21.00 11.54
C THR A 67 -14.69 21.29 10.27
N LYS A 68 -14.59 22.54 9.79
CA LYS A 68 -15.13 22.93 8.49
C LYS A 68 -14.55 21.97 7.44
N SER A 69 -15.41 21.11 6.88
CA SER A 69 -14.97 20.08 5.95
C SER A 69 -14.33 20.73 4.74
N VAL A 70 -13.06 20.39 4.49
CA VAL A 70 -12.30 20.81 3.30
C VAL A 70 -12.83 20.10 2.04
N LEU A 71 -13.61 19.03 2.22
CA LEU A 71 -14.21 18.27 1.13
C LEU A 71 -15.38 19.02 0.52
N ARG A 72 -15.41 19.06 -0.80
CA ARG A 72 -16.56 19.57 -1.55
C ARG A 72 -17.65 18.49 -1.61
N PRO A 73 -18.93 18.88 -1.74
CA PRO A 73 -20.02 17.93 -1.96
C PRO A 73 -19.77 17.09 -3.21
N THR A 74 -20.05 15.80 -3.12
CA THR A 74 -20.02 14.87 -4.26
C THR A 74 -21.31 15.03 -5.06
N THR A 75 -21.20 15.34 -6.36
CA THR A 75 -22.32 15.42 -7.30
C THR A 75 -22.25 14.28 -8.31
N GLY A 76 -23.35 14.00 -9.01
CA GLY A 76 -23.36 12.98 -10.08
C GLY A 76 -22.31 13.24 -11.17
N GLU A 77 -22.06 14.51 -11.53
CA GLU A 77 -21.01 14.88 -12.48
C GLU A 77 -19.61 14.47 -12.01
N ILE A 78 -19.33 14.60 -10.70
CA ILE A 78 -18.05 14.19 -10.11
C ILE A 78 -17.92 12.67 -10.10
N VAL A 79 -19.00 11.96 -9.80
CA VAL A 79 -19.03 10.48 -9.85
C VAL A 79 -18.74 10.00 -11.28
N GLU A 80 -19.40 10.58 -12.29
CA GLU A 80 -19.17 10.23 -13.69
C GLU A 80 -17.75 10.58 -14.16
N GLN A 81 -17.19 11.71 -13.71
CA GLN A 81 -15.80 12.06 -13.98
C GLN A 81 -14.83 11.01 -13.41
N VAL A 82 -15.04 10.57 -12.17
CA VAL A 82 -14.20 9.55 -11.53
C VAL A 82 -14.35 8.20 -12.22
N ARG A 83 -15.58 7.79 -12.57
CA ARG A 83 -15.84 6.57 -13.33
C ARG A 83 -15.14 6.60 -14.69
N ALA A 84 -15.26 7.70 -15.43
CA ALA A 84 -14.60 7.85 -16.73
C ALA A 84 -13.06 7.75 -16.63
N MET A 85 -12.46 8.33 -15.59
CA MET A 85 -11.03 8.20 -15.35
C MET A 85 -10.61 6.76 -15.04
N ILE A 86 -11.41 5.99 -14.31
CA ILE A 86 -11.14 4.56 -14.06
C ILE A 86 -11.27 3.74 -15.33
N LEU A 87 -12.36 3.94 -16.10
CA LEU A 87 -12.62 3.24 -17.36
C LEU A 87 -11.52 3.46 -18.42
N THR A 88 -10.94 4.66 -18.45
CA THR A 88 -9.94 5.03 -19.45
C THR A 88 -8.50 4.73 -19.03
N ALA A 89 -8.23 4.61 -17.72
CA ALA A 89 -6.90 4.34 -17.21
C ALA A 89 -6.31 3.03 -17.76
N ARG A 90 -5.06 3.12 -18.22
CA ARG A 90 -4.29 1.97 -18.77
C ARG A 90 -3.35 1.39 -17.73
N HIS A 91 -2.89 2.20 -16.80
CA HIS A 91 -2.07 1.73 -15.69
C HIS A 91 -2.50 2.41 -14.40
N ALA A 92 -2.13 1.80 -13.29
CA ALA A 92 -2.23 2.39 -11.98
C ALA A 92 -0.94 2.15 -11.21
N THR A 93 -0.76 2.93 -10.15
CA THR A 93 0.19 2.59 -9.11
C THR A 93 -0.57 1.80 -8.03
N LEU A 94 -0.21 0.54 -7.85
CA LEU A 94 -0.80 -0.38 -6.88
C LEU A 94 0.00 -0.31 -5.56
N GLY A 95 -0.69 -0.01 -4.47
CA GLY A 95 -0.22 -0.17 -3.10
C GLY A 95 -0.78 -1.45 -2.47
N VAL A 96 0.10 -2.26 -1.86
CA VAL A 96 -0.23 -3.51 -1.16
C VAL A 96 0.54 -3.59 0.16
N ILE A 97 0.17 -4.53 1.03
CA ILE A 97 0.86 -4.77 2.30
C ILE A 97 1.75 -6.01 2.13
N GLU A 98 3.06 -5.87 2.31
CA GLU A 98 3.96 -7.01 2.30
C GLU A 98 3.68 -7.95 3.48
N LYS A 99 3.47 -9.23 3.18
CA LYS A 99 3.15 -10.25 4.17
C LYS A 99 4.18 -10.35 5.31
N ASP A 100 5.46 -10.39 4.97
CA ASP A 100 6.52 -10.75 5.93
C ASP A 100 6.97 -9.56 6.77
N THR A 101 6.92 -8.36 6.21
CA THR A 101 7.48 -7.15 6.83
C THR A 101 6.42 -6.14 7.25
N GLY A 102 5.20 -6.24 6.71
CA GLY A 102 4.14 -5.25 6.88
C GLY A 102 4.38 -3.93 6.15
N HIS A 103 5.44 -3.80 5.35
CA HIS A 103 5.69 -2.56 4.62
C HIS A 103 4.63 -2.34 3.53
N PRO A 104 4.21 -1.09 3.30
CA PRO A 104 3.44 -0.76 2.11
C PRO A 104 4.36 -0.86 0.89
N ALA A 105 4.13 -1.87 0.05
CA ALA A 105 4.83 -2.01 -1.23
C ALA A 105 4.04 -1.31 -2.34
N VAL A 106 4.76 -0.65 -3.24
CA VAL A 106 4.19 0.15 -4.32
C VAL A 106 4.78 -0.32 -5.64
N SER A 107 3.92 -0.61 -6.62
CA SER A 107 4.34 -1.07 -7.95
C SER A 107 3.44 -0.52 -9.05
N ARG A 108 3.93 -0.45 -10.28
CA ARG A 108 3.10 -0.11 -11.44
C ARG A 108 2.44 -1.36 -11.99
N VAL A 109 1.16 -1.29 -12.30
CA VAL A 109 0.36 -2.39 -12.85
C VAL A 109 -0.40 -1.97 -14.09
N ALA A 110 -0.58 -2.91 -15.02
CA ALA A 110 -1.52 -2.77 -16.12
C ALA A 110 -2.95 -2.93 -15.56
N MET A 111 -3.85 -2.07 -16.00
CA MET A 111 -5.23 -2.01 -15.53
C MET A 111 -6.19 -1.89 -16.70
N ALA A 112 -7.34 -2.53 -16.57
CA ALA A 112 -8.56 -2.24 -17.31
C ALA A 112 -9.71 -2.06 -16.30
N ALA A 113 -10.92 -1.85 -16.78
CA ALA A 113 -12.09 -1.82 -15.92
C ALA A 113 -13.28 -2.47 -16.62
N LEU A 114 -14.17 -3.07 -15.82
CA LEU A 114 -15.49 -3.50 -16.29
C LEU A 114 -16.36 -2.27 -16.62
N GLU A 115 -17.46 -2.47 -17.34
CA GLU A 115 -18.37 -1.40 -17.76
C GLU A 115 -18.96 -0.61 -16.57
N ASP A 116 -19.17 -1.27 -15.43
CA ASP A 116 -19.65 -0.68 -14.18
C ASP A 116 -18.61 0.23 -13.49
N GLY A 117 -17.36 0.24 -13.99
CA GLY A 117 -16.24 0.97 -13.41
C GLY A 117 -15.38 0.15 -12.45
N THR A 118 -15.64 -1.16 -12.29
CA THR A 118 -14.80 -2.00 -11.42
C THR A 118 -13.40 -2.17 -12.01
N PRO A 119 -12.32 -1.79 -11.30
CA PRO A 119 -10.96 -2.00 -11.79
C PRO A 119 -10.60 -3.49 -11.86
N VAL A 120 -9.89 -3.87 -12.92
CA VAL A 120 -9.34 -5.21 -13.12
C VAL A 120 -7.84 -5.10 -13.36
N LEU A 121 -7.06 -5.92 -12.65
CA LEU A 121 -5.62 -6.03 -12.81
C LEU A 121 -5.24 -7.35 -13.48
N LEU A 122 -4.15 -7.35 -14.23
CA LEU A 122 -3.50 -8.55 -14.76
C LEU A 122 -2.10 -8.65 -14.16
N THR A 123 -1.82 -9.71 -13.41
CA THR A 123 -0.55 -9.87 -12.70
C THR A 123 0.07 -11.25 -12.92
N SER A 124 1.40 -11.32 -12.92
CA SER A 124 2.15 -12.58 -12.87
C SER A 124 2.20 -13.11 -11.44
N ALA A 125 2.10 -14.44 -11.26
CA ALA A 125 2.30 -15.10 -9.97
C ALA A 125 3.71 -14.89 -9.39
N LEU A 126 4.69 -14.50 -10.22
CA LEU A 126 6.06 -14.20 -9.80
C LEU A 126 6.22 -12.79 -9.21
N ALA A 127 5.24 -11.89 -9.43
CA ALA A 127 5.32 -10.53 -8.93
C ALA A 127 5.06 -10.48 -7.42
N ALA A 128 5.88 -9.70 -6.70
CA ALA A 128 5.74 -9.52 -5.24
C ALA A 128 4.36 -8.99 -4.83
N HIS A 129 3.73 -8.13 -5.64
CA HIS A 129 2.37 -7.68 -5.37
C HIS A 129 1.33 -8.80 -5.46
N THR A 130 1.55 -9.84 -6.27
CA THR A 130 0.59 -10.95 -6.40
C THR A 130 0.57 -11.82 -5.15
N SER A 131 1.74 -12.12 -4.58
CA SER A 131 1.83 -12.84 -3.31
C SER A 131 1.30 -12.00 -2.15
N ALA A 132 1.57 -10.68 -2.15
CA ALA A 132 1.01 -9.75 -1.16
C ALA A 132 -0.52 -9.71 -1.21
N LEU A 133 -1.14 -9.54 -2.38
CA LEU A 133 -2.59 -9.55 -2.55
C LEU A 133 -3.24 -10.87 -2.12
N GLY A 134 -2.55 -12.00 -2.36
CA GLY A 134 -3.02 -13.31 -1.90
C GLY A 134 -2.95 -13.49 -0.38
N ALA A 135 -2.10 -12.74 0.33
CA ALA A 135 -1.96 -12.79 1.78
C ALA A 135 -2.87 -11.78 2.49
N ASP A 136 -3.02 -10.58 1.92
CA ASP A 136 -3.92 -9.52 2.39
C ASP A 136 -4.59 -8.86 1.18
N ALA A 137 -5.91 -9.00 1.09
CA ALA A 137 -6.67 -8.47 -0.03
C ALA A 137 -6.76 -6.94 -0.05
N ARG A 138 -6.40 -6.25 1.05
CA ARG A 138 -6.45 -4.78 1.11
C ARG A 138 -5.41 -4.18 0.19
N CYS A 139 -5.86 -3.32 -0.71
CA CYS A 139 -4.99 -2.62 -1.63
C CYS A 139 -5.51 -1.22 -1.93
N SER A 140 -4.67 -0.42 -2.58
CA SER A 140 -5.10 0.86 -3.13
C SER A 140 -4.49 1.10 -4.51
N LEU A 141 -5.21 1.84 -5.33
CA LEU A 141 -4.72 2.35 -6.61
C LEU A 141 -4.53 3.85 -6.51
N LEU A 142 -3.43 4.36 -7.04
CA LEU A 142 -3.31 5.75 -7.46
C LEU A 142 -3.50 5.80 -8.99
N ILE A 143 -4.53 6.51 -9.42
CA ILE A 143 -4.90 6.72 -10.82
C ILE A 143 -4.89 8.21 -11.12
N GLY A 144 -4.30 8.59 -12.24
CA GLY A 144 -4.18 9.98 -12.67
C GLY A 144 -2.96 10.14 -13.57
N GLU A 145 -3.10 10.96 -14.61
CA GLU A 145 -2.03 11.25 -15.56
C GLU A 145 -1.41 12.60 -15.25
N VAL A 146 -0.09 12.68 -15.33
CA VAL A 146 0.66 13.93 -15.21
C VAL A 146 0.94 14.46 -16.62
N GLY A 147 0.58 15.72 -16.85
CA GLY A 147 0.87 16.42 -18.10
C GLY A 147 2.02 17.41 -17.95
N LYS A 148 1.99 18.48 -18.75
CA LYS A 148 2.91 19.61 -18.60
C LYS A 148 2.49 20.49 -17.41
N GLY A 149 3.46 21.07 -16.72
CA GLY A 149 3.23 21.98 -15.59
C GLY A 149 3.48 21.30 -14.24
N ASP A 150 2.88 21.85 -13.19
CA ASP A 150 2.99 21.30 -11.83
C ASP A 150 2.22 19.97 -11.73
N PRO A 151 2.89 18.84 -11.39
CA PRO A 151 2.23 17.55 -11.15
C PRO A 151 1.05 17.61 -10.19
N MET A 152 1.07 18.51 -9.20
CA MET A 152 0.02 18.62 -8.19
C MET A 152 -1.25 19.33 -8.70
N ALA A 153 -1.17 19.99 -9.85
CA ALA A 153 -2.32 20.58 -10.52
C ALA A 153 -3.19 19.54 -11.24
N HIS A 154 -2.65 18.35 -11.52
CA HIS A 154 -3.35 17.32 -12.28
C HIS A 154 -4.31 16.50 -11.40
N ALA A 155 -5.44 16.14 -12.02
CA ALA A 155 -6.47 15.33 -11.40
C ALA A 155 -5.93 13.91 -11.10
N ARG A 156 -6.17 13.44 -9.89
CA ARG A 156 -5.71 12.14 -9.40
C ARG A 156 -6.65 11.61 -8.33
N MET A 157 -6.71 10.31 -8.20
CA MET A 157 -7.52 9.65 -7.19
C MET A 157 -6.75 8.52 -6.50
N SER A 158 -7.00 8.37 -5.21
CA SER A 158 -6.70 7.14 -4.49
C SER A 158 -7.98 6.31 -4.38
N VAL A 159 -7.99 5.13 -4.98
CA VAL A 159 -9.07 4.15 -4.91
C VAL A 159 -8.68 3.11 -3.88
N PHE A 160 -9.49 2.93 -2.84
CA PHE A 160 -9.26 1.95 -1.78
C PHE A 160 -10.12 0.72 -2.07
N CYS A 161 -9.49 -0.45 -2.11
CA CYS A 161 -10.16 -1.66 -2.60
C CYS A 161 -9.77 -2.93 -1.84
N HIS A 162 -10.61 -3.95 -2.00
CA HIS A 162 -10.28 -5.34 -1.76
C HIS A 162 -10.09 -6.11 -3.07
N ALA A 163 -8.93 -6.76 -3.24
CA ALA A 163 -8.64 -7.57 -4.41
C ALA A 163 -9.26 -8.97 -4.29
N GLN A 164 -9.97 -9.38 -5.33
CA GLN A 164 -10.52 -10.73 -5.46
C GLN A 164 -9.92 -11.38 -6.70
N ARG A 165 -9.31 -12.56 -6.52
CA ARG A 165 -8.80 -13.35 -7.64
C ARG A 165 -9.99 -13.81 -8.50
N MET A 166 -9.90 -13.57 -9.81
CA MET A 166 -10.95 -14.01 -10.72
C MET A 166 -10.81 -15.51 -11.03
N PRO A 167 -11.93 -16.22 -11.17
CA PRO A 167 -11.93 -17.64 -11.45
C PRO A 167 -11.59 -17.90 -12.94
N GLN A 168 -11.20 -19.13 -13.26
CA GLN A 168 -10.65 -19.47 -14.58
C GLN A 168 -11.70 -19.36 -15.70
N GLU A 169 -12.97 -19.55 -15.37
CA GLU A 169 -14.12 -19.47 -16.27
C GLU A 169 -14.29 -18.07 -16.86
N GLU A 170 -13.91 -17.03 -16.10
CA GLU A 170 -13.98 -15.63 -16.53
C GLU A 170 -12.74 -15.19 -17.34
N ARG A 171 -11.71 -16.05 -17.45
CA ARG A 171 -10.43 -15.71 -18.09
C ARG A 171 -10.60 -15.25 -19.54
N ALA A 172 -11.49 -15.90 -20.30
CA ALA A 172 -11.71 -15.56 -21.71
C ALA A 172 -12.29 -14.14 -21.89
N ALA A 173 -13.25 -13.76 -21.04
CA ALA A 173 -13.84 -12.42 -21.05
C ALA A 173 -12.79 -11.37 -20.65
N MET A 174 -12.02 -11.63 -19.59
CA MET A 174 -10.98 -10.71 -19.13
C MET A 174 -9.84 -10.57 -20.13
N ARG A 175 -9.52 -11.63 -20.87
CA ARG A 175 -8.56 -11.58 -21.97
C ARG A 175 -9.01 -10.64 -23.08
N ALA A 176 -10.27 -10.73 -23.51
CA ALA A 176 -10.81 -9.83 -24.52
C ALA A 176 -10.77 -8.36 -24.05
N LEU A 177 -11.22 -8.10 -22.82
CA LEU A 177 -11.15 -6.78 -22.19
C LEU A 177 -9.72 -6.23 -22.17
N PHE A 178 -8.77 -7.01 -21.68
CA PHE A 178 -7.38 -6.57 -21.58
C PHE A 178 -6.74 -6.34 -22.94
N LEU A 179 -6.98 -7.18 -23.95
CA LEU A 179 -6.38 -6.96 -25.28
C LEU A 179 -6.95 -5.74 -26.00
N ALA A 180 -8.22 -5.38 -25.74
CA ALA A 180 -8.81 -4.14 -26.24
C ALA A 180 -8.13 -2.90 -25.64
N HIS A 181 -7.72 -2.96 -24.37
CA HIS A 181 -7.04 -1.85 -23.68
C HIS A 181 -5.51 -1.87 -23.87
N HIS A 182 -4.93 -3.06 -23.98
CA HIS A 182 -3.50 -3.37 -23.96
C HIS A 182 -3.12 -4.37 -25.06
N PRO A 183 -3.07 -3.96 -26.34
CA PRO A 183 -2.75 -4.89 -27.43
C PRO A 183 -1.40 -5.60 -27.25
N LYS A 184 -0.42 -4.93 -26.62
CA LYS A 184 0.90 -5.50 -26.32
C LYS A 184 0.88 -6.58 -25.23
N ALA A 185 -0.22 -6.74 -24.50
CA ALA A 185 -0.37 -7.79 -23.50
C ALA A 185 -0.42 -9.19 -24.10
N ILE A 186 -0.69 -9.31 -25.42
CA ILE A 186 -0.66 -10.59 -26.15
C ILE A 186 0.62 -11.40 -25.91
N ASN A 187 1.74 -10.72 -25.61
CA ASN A 187 3.03 -11.36 -25.36
C ASN A 187 3.11 -12.10 -24.03
N TYR A 188 2.19 -11.88 -23.09
CA TYR A 188 2.26 -12.47 -21.74
C TYR A 188 0.91 -12.89 -21.15
N ILE A 189 -0.21 -12.42 -21.68
CA ILE A 189 -1.56 -12.62 -21.12
C ILE A 189 -2.00 -14.10 -21.05
N ASP A 190 -1.47 -14.90 -21.97
CA ASP A 190 -1.78 -16.33 -22.07
C ASP A 190 -0.76 -17.21 -21.31
N LEU A 191 0.24 -16.60 -20.66
CA LEU A 191 1.17 -17.35 -19.81
C LEU A 191 0.45 -17.94 -18.59
N PRO A 192 0.82 -19.16 -18.17
CA PRO A 192 0.09 -19.91 -17.14
C PRO A 192 0.22 -19.29 -15.74
N ASP A 193 1.26 -18.51 -15.49
CA ASP A 193 1.47 -17.82 -14.22
C ASP A 193 0.72 -16.48 -14.14
N PHE A 194 0.15 -15.99 -15.24
CA PHE A 194 -0.64 -14.76 -15.25
C PHE A 194 -2.10 -15.01 -14.87
N GLY A 195 -2.67 -14.10 -14.07
CA GLY A 195 -4.08 -14.13 -13.69
C GLY A 195 -4.67 -12.75 -13.39
N TYR A 196 -6.00 -12.72 -13.31
CA TYR A 196 -6.77 -11.48 -13.15
C TYR A 196 -7.25 -11.28 -11.72
N TRP A 197 -7.36 -10.01 -11.32
CA TRP A 197 -7.95 -9.59 -10.05
C TRP A 197 -9.03 -8.55 -10.30
N LYS A 198 -10.23 -8.78 -9.78
CA LYS A 198 -11.29 -7.75 -9.70
C LYS A 198 -11.10 -6.99 -8.38
N LEU A 199 -11.15 -5.67 -8.42
CA LEU A 199 -10.98 -4.85 -7.23
C LEU A 199 -12.33 -4.29 -6.75
N GLN A 200 -12.84 -4.83 -5.65
CA GLN A 200 -14.03 -4.29 -4.99
C GLN A 200 -13.68 -2.93 -4.39
N VAL A 201 -14.32 -1.85 -4.87
CA VAL A 201 -14.00 -0.49 -4.43
C VAL A 201 -14.76 -0.16 -3.14
N ASP A 202 -14.06 0.23 -2.09
CA ASP A 202 -14.67 0.69 -0.84
C ASP A 202 -14.98 2.19 -0.90
N ARG A 203 -14.02 2.98 -1.38
CA ARG A 203 -14.10 4.44 -1.48
C ARG A 203 -13.03 5.01 -2.40
N VAL A 204 -13.27 6.22 -2.86
CA VAL A 204 -12.34 7.03 -3.64
C VAL A 204 -12.09 8.36 -2.95
N SER A 205 -10.81 8.72 -2.82
CA SER A 205 -10.37 10.07 -2.50
C SER A 205 -9.93 10.75 -3.79
N PHE A 206 -10.77 11.64 -4.31
CA PHE A 206 -10.53 12.31 -5.58
C PHE A 206 -10.03 13.74 -5.38
N ASN A 207 -8.90 14.06 -6.02
CA ASN A 207 -8.38 15.41 -6.12
C ASN A 207 -8.49 15.87 -7.59
N ALA A 208 -9.34 16.85 -7.86
CA ALA A 208 -9.56 17.39 -9.22
C ALA A 208 -8.62 18.58 -9.53
N GLY A 209 -7.43 18.61 -8.90
CA GLY A 209 -6.51 19.74 -8.88
C GLY A 209 -6.62 20.58 -7.60
N PHE A 210 -6.02 21.77 -7.61
CA PHE A 210 -5.92 22.62 -6.42
C PHE A 210 -7.28 22.98 -5.80
N GLY A 211 -7.40 22.76 -4.49
CA GLY A 211 -8.58 23.15 -3.70
C GLY A 211 -9.88 22.40 -4.04
N LYS A 212 -9.80 21.29 -4.80
CA LYS A 212 -10.95 20.48 -5.22
C LYS A 212 -10.74 19.02 -4.77
N ALA A 213 -11.22 18.70 -3.57
CA ALA A 213 -11.16 17.36 -3.01
C ALA A 213 -12.57 16.81 -2.75
N TYR A 214 -12.78 15.54 -3.06
CA TYR A 214 -14.04 14.83 -2.93
C TYR A 214 -13.81 13.46 -2.30
N ALA A 215 -14.76 13.02 -1.47
CA ALA A 215 -14.84 11.66 -0.97
C ALA A 215 -16.06 10.99 -1.59
N ILE A 216 -15.87 9.83 -2.21
CA ILE A 216 -16.90 9.10 -2.93
C ILE A 216 -16.90 7.67 -2.38
N SER A 217 -18.05 7.15 -1.99
CA SER A 217 -18.17 5.75 -1.57
C SER A 217 -18.14 4.81 -2.77
N GLY A 218 -17.76 3.55 -2.55
CA GLY A 218 -17.84 2.50 -3.57
C GLY A 218 -19.26 2.33 -4.13
N ALA A 219 -20.28 2.41 -3.28
CA ALA A 219 -21.68 2.28 -3.66
C ALA A 219 -22.18 3.45 -4.55
N GLU A 220 -21.69 4.68 -4.32
CA GLU A 220 -21.97 5.81 -5.21
C GLU A 220 -21.28 5.62 -6.57
N LEU A 221 -20.05 5.09 -6.58
CA LEU A 221 -19.28 4.91 -7.80
C LEU A 221 -19.78 3.74 -8.66
N ILE A 222 -20.17 2.63 -8.02
CA ILE A 222 -20.60 1.38 -8.64
C ILE A 222 -21.92 0.98 -7.97
N PRO A 223 -23.06 1.56 -8.44
CA PRO A 223 -24.38 1.13 -7.98
C PRO A 223 -24.57 -0.34 -8.34
N GLY A 224 -25.01 -1.14 -7.37
CA GLY A 224 -25.25 -2.59 -7.53
C GLY A 224 -26.43 -2.93 -8.44
#